data_AF-A0A8H7A9F5-F1
#
_entry.id   AF-A0A8H7A9F5-F1
#
_cell.length_a   1.000
_cell.length_b   1.000
_cell.length_c   1.000
_cell.angle_alpha   90.00
_cell.angle_beta   90.00
_cell.angle_gamma   90.00
#
_symmetry.space_group_name_H-M   'P 1'
#
loop_
_entity.id
_entity.type
_entity.pdbx_description
1 polymer ?
#
loop_
_entity_poly.entity_id
_entity_poly.type
_entity_poly.pdbx_seq_one_letter_code
_entity_poly.pdbx_strand_id
1 'polypeptide(L)'
;MAGGRRHYALETLAHRDGYTIKDVDGVDGIDVGSRRWQAECCPPILEVGWDGVDVLGRWRRELKNASISPGSVKQGPPPDVRLSGDAGRFLCDFIFYESLSLRWKEDREGQELQSQGPLHDEVQQPLLPSLPLTRSPALESLTPPSSEISRVRSHADDDDNSKLGKVAFLHVPGDTDALAIERGVRVTIAAIRALVSSWEEGYRRGGGGKPVRLPSPSDGDTRSRRGMVGVEFMS
;
A
#
# COMPACT_ATOMS: atom_id res chain seq x y z
N MET A 1 -12.37 -0.40 -20.09
CA MET A 1 -13.76 0.01 -19.81
C MET A 1 -14.53 -1.20 -19.30
N ALA A 2 -15.47 -1.05 -18.37
CA ALA A 2 -16.34 -2.14 -17.93
C ALA A 2 -17.72 -1.98 -18.59
N GLY A 3 -17.90 -2.53 -19.79
CA GLY A 3 -19.10 -2.28 -20.61
C GLY A 3 -20.45 -2.60 -19.96
N GLY A 4 -20.48 -3.53 -18.99
CA GLY A 4 -21.68 -3.86 -18.22
C GLY A 4 -21.91 -3.02 -16.95
N ARG A 5 -20.98 -2.14 -16.54
CA ARG A 5 -21.07 -1.34 -15.31
C ARG A 5 -21.62 0.05 -15.60
N ARG A 6 -22.58 0.49 -14.77
CA ARG A 6 -23.18 1.84 -14.79
C ARG A 6 -22.57 2.79 -13.75
N HIS A 7 -21.46 2.40 -13.14
CA HIS A 7 -20.75 3.14 -12.09
C HIS A 7 -19.25 3.12 -12.38
N TYR A 8 -18.52 4.07 -11.80
CA TYR A 8 -17.06 4.10 -11.84
C TYR A 8 -16.50 3.31 -10.64
N ALA A 9 -15.48 2.48 -10.85
CA ALA A 9 -14.92 1.63 -9.81
C ALA A 9 -13.39 1.71 -9.80
N LEU A 10 -12.81 2.05 -8.65
CA LEU A 10 -11.39 1.78 -8.40
C LEU A 10 -11.26 0.31 -7.96
N GLU A 11 -10.42 -0.44 -8.64
CA GLU A 11 -10.14 -1.84 -8.29
C GLU A 11 -9.11 -1.90 -7.15
N THR A 12 -9.34 -2.76 -6.17
CA THR A 12 -8.52 -2.88 -4.95
C THR A 12 -7.62 -4.12 -4.92
N LEU A 13 -7.89 -5.10 -5.79
CA LEU A 13 -7.06 -6.30 -5.95
C LEU A 13 -7.15 -6.87 -7.37
N ALA A 14 -6.13 -7.65 -7.75
CA ALA A 14 -6.05 -8.35 -9.02
C ALA A 14 -5.68 -9.83 -8.79
N HIS A 15 -5.96 -10.69 -9.79
CA HIS A 15 -5.84 -12.15 -9.64
C HIS A 15 -4.89 -12.76 -10.66
N ARG A 16 -3.88 -13.52 -10.22
CA ARG A 16 -2.86 -14.10 -11.12
C ARG A 16 -3.41 -15.04 -12.20
N ASP A 17 -4.53 -15.69 -11.91
CA ASP A 17 -4.98 -16.90 -12.59
C ASP A 17 -6.42 -16.75 -13.14
N GLY A 18 -6.70 -17.44 -14.26
CA GLY A 18 -8.05 -17.54 -14.84
C GLY A 18 -8.25 -16.83 -16.19
N TYR A 19 -7.18 -16.35 -16.83
CA TYR A 19 -7.23 -15.59 -18.09
C TYR A 19 -7.47 -16.47 -19.33
N THR A 20 -8.62 -17.15 -19.39
CA THR A 20 -9.00 -18.05 -20.50
C THR A 20 -9.69 -17.36 -21.67
N ILE A 21 -10.11 -16.10 -21.50
CA ILE A 21 -10.76 -15.30 -22.54
C ILE A 21 -9.69 -14.78 -23.50
N LYS A 22 -9.85 -15.09 -24.80
CA LYS A 22 -8.95 -14.66 -25.86
C LYS A 22 -9.05 -13.17 -26.14
N ASP A 23 -7.91 -12.55 -26.43
CA ASP A 23 -7.80 -11.16 -26.89
C ASP A 23 -8.15 -10.99 -28.39
N VAL A 24 -7.85 -9.81 -28.93
CA VAL A 24 -8.11 -9.47 -30.35
C VAL A 24 -7.25 -10.26 -31.34
N ASP A 25 -6.10 -10.79 -30.89
CA ASP A 25 -5.18 -11.61 -31.68
C ASP A 25 -5.48 -13.11 -31.51
N GLY A 26 -6.50 -13.46 -30.70
CA GLY A 26 -6.93 -14.82 -30.45
C GLY A 26 -6.08 -15.55 -29.40
N VAL A 27 -5.25 -14.84 -28.64
CA VAL A 27 -4.33 -15.36 -27.63
C VAL A 27 -4.96 -15.23 -26.23
N ASP A 28 -4.71 -16.19 -25.34
CA ASP A 28 -5.15 -16.13 -23.95
C ASP A 28 -4.01 -15.76 -22.99
N GLY A 29 -4.33 -15.41 -21.75
CA GLY A 29 -3.36 -14.90 -20.78
C GLY A 29 -2.59 -15.98 -20.00
N ILE A 30 -2.72 -17.27 -20.35
CA ILE A 30 -2.22 -18.37 -19.52
C ILE A 30 -0.69 -18.45 -19.56
N ASP A 31 -0.10 -18.52 -20.75
CA ASP A 31 1.35 -18.70 -20.90
C ASP A 31 2.14 -17.42 -20.61
N VAL A 32 1.68 -16.27 -21.13
CA VAL A 32 2.36 -14.97 -20.99
C VAL A 32 2.15 -14.32 -19.61
N GLY A 33 1.06 -14.67 -18.93
CA GLY A 33 0.70 -14.20 -17.60
C GLY A 33 0.80 -15.32 -16.56
N SER A 34 -0.30 -16.05 -16.35
CA SER A 34 -0.49 -16.93 -15.18
C SER A 34 0.68 -17.88 -14.92
N ARG A 35 1.18 -18.59 -15.94
CA ARG A 35 2.32 -19.52 -15.79
C ARG A 35 3.64 -18.81 -15.51
N ARG A 36 3.89 -17.66 -16.14
CA ARG A 36 5.07 -16.83 -15.87
C ARG A 36 5.06 -16.33 -14.42
N TRP A 37 3.96 -15.73 -13.98
CA TRP A 37 3.80 -15.25 -12.60
C TRP A 37 3.88 -16.39 -11.56
N GLN A 38 3.42 -17.59 -11.88
CA GLN A 38 3.61 -18.78 -11.04
C GLN A 38 5.10 -19.16 -10.93
N ALA A 39 5.84 -19.16 -12.04
CA ALA A 39 7.28 -19.43 -12.05
C ALA A 39 8.11 -18.33 -11.35
N GLU A 40 7.65 -17.08 -11.40
CA GLU A 40 8.18 -15.93 -10.65
C GLU A 40 7.73 -15.89 -9.18
N CYS A 41 7.00 -16.93 -8.71
CA CYS A 41 6.45 -17.06 -7.36
C CYS A 41 5.52 -15.90 -6.90
N CYS A 42 4.90 -15.17 -7.84
CA CYS A 42 3.98 -14.09 -7.51
C CYS A 42 2.70 -14.62 -6.82
N PRO A 43 2.17 -13.92 -5.78
CA PRO A 43 0.99 -14.33 -5.04
C PRO A 43 -0.27 -14.48 -5.91
N PRO A 44 -1.19 -15.42 -5.63
CA PRO A 44 -2.39 -15.62 -6.45
C PRO A 44 -3.34 -14.40 -6.46
N ILE A 45 -3.27 -13.56 -5.43
CA ILE A 45 -3.98 -12.28 -5.31
C ILE A 45 -2.96 -11.22 -4.92
N LEU A 46 -3.01 -10.06 -5.56
CA LEU A 46 -2.25 -8.87 -5.17
C LEU A 46 -3.22 -7.73 -4.87
N GLU A 47 -2.98 -7.01 -3.78
CA GLU A 47 -3.80 -5.89 -3.31
C GLU A 47 -3.09 -4.54 -3.52
N VAL A 48 -3.85 -3.45 -3.46
CA VAL A 48 -3.33 -2.08 -3.61
C VAL A 48 -2.69 -1.53 -2.33
N GLY A 49 -1.53 -0.87 -2.48
CA GLY A 49 -0.86 -0.14 -1.39
C GLY A 49 -1.47 1.22 -1.02
N TRP A 50 -2.78 1.44 -1.20
CA TRP A 50 -3.47 2.69 -0.81
C TRP A 50 -4.73 2.45 0.02
N ASP A 51 -4.97 3.34 0.99
CA ASP A 51 -6.17 3.30 1.85
C ASP A 51 -7.42 3.56 1.01
N GLY A 52 -8.12 2.49 0.65
CA GLY A 52 -9.32 2.59 -0.16
C GLY A 52 -10.49 3.28 0.54
N VAL A 53 -10.56 3.26 1.87
CA VAL A 53 -11.64 3.90 2.63
C VAL A 53 -11.47 5.42 2.58
N ASP A 54 -10.24 5.91 2.84
CA ASP A 54 -9.90 7.33 2.74
C ASP A 54 -10.02 7.85 1.29
N VAL A 55 -9.47 7.12 0.31
CA VAL A 55 -9.56 7.47 -1.11
C VAL A 55 -11.01 7.56 -1.57
N LEU A 56 -11.85 6.56 -1.28
CA LEU A 56 -13.27 6.59 -1.63
C LEU A 56 -14.01 7.74 -0.94
N GLY A 57 -13.70 8.01 0.33
CA GLY A 57 -14.26 9.12 1.10
C GLY A 57 -13.91 10.50 0.52
N ARG A 58 -12.67 10.69 0.07
CA ARG A 58 -12.21 11.90 -0.63
C ARG A 58 -12.87 12.05 -2.00
N TRP A 59 -12.86 11.00 -2.81
CA TRP A 59 -13.42 10.99 -4.16
C TRP A 59 -14.91 11.35 -4.17
N ARG A 60 -15.70 10.72 -3.29
CA ARG A 60 -17.13 11.01 -3.12
C ARG A 60 -17.39 12.45 -2.64
N ARG A 61 -16.51 13.01 -1.80
CA ARG A 61 -16.63 14.39 -1.30
C ARG A 61 -16.36 15.41 -2.40
N GLU A 62 -15.32 15.22 -3.20
CA GLU A 62 -15.01 16.13 -4.31
C GLU A 62 -16.14 16.17 -5.35
N LEU A 63 -16.70 15.01 -5.72
CA LEU A 63 -17.82 14.94 -6.67
C LEU A 63 -19.11 15.60 -6.15
N LYS A 64 -19.40 15.47 -4.86
CA LYS A 64 -20.50 16.20 -4.21
C LYS A 64 -20.28 17.72 -4.26
N ASN A 65 -19.08 18.20 -3.91
CA ASN A 65 -18.77 19.63 -3.91
C ASN A 65 -18.83 20.24 -5.32
N ALA A 66 -18.32 19.53 -6.33
CA ALA A 66 -18.42 19.95 -7.73
C ALA A 66 -19.87 20.04 -8.23
N SER A 67 -20.77 19.21 -7.70
CA SER A 67 -22.21 19.22 -8.04
C SER A 67 -22.98 20.39 -7.41
N ILE A 68 -22.41 21.07 -6.41
CA ILE A 68 -23.05 22.15 -5.62
C ILE A 68 -22.55 23.55 -6.05
N SER A 69 -21.51 23.63 -6.88
CA SER A 69 -20.83 24.89 -7.21
C SER A 69 -21.75 25.90 -7.94
N PRO A 70 -22.05 27.07 -7.36
CA PRO A 70 -22.98 28.03 -7.94
C PRO A 70 -22.42 28.62 -9.24
N GLY A 71 -23.21 28.57 -10.31
CA GLY A 71 -22.82 28.97 -11.66
C GLY A 71 -22.66 27.81 -12.65
N SER A 72 -22.58 26.56 -12.18
CA SER A 72 -22.68 25.39 -13.06
C SER A 72 -24.14 25.14 -13.49
N VAL A 73 -24.33 24.73 -14.75
CA VAL A 73 -25.60 24.16 -15.25
C VAL A 73 -26.07 23.08 -14.27
N LYS A 74 -27.38 23.01 -13.95
CA LYS A 74 -27.96 22.02 -13.02
C LYS A 74 -27.48 20.61 -13.36
N GLN A 75 -26.45 20.14 -12.67
CA GLN A 75 -25.96 18.79 -12.84
C GLN A 75 -26.93 17.83 -12.13
N GLY A 76 -27.03 16.62 -12.67
CA GLY A 76 -27.81 15.55 -12.04
C GLY A 76 -27.22 15.13 -10.68
N PRO A 77 -27.71 14.03 -10.08
CA PRO A 77 -27.08 13.47 -8.90
C PRO A 77 -25.58 13.21 -9.16
N PRO A 78 -24.72 13.32 -8.13
CA PRO A 78 -23.29 13.08 -8.27
C PRO A 78 -23.03 11.67 -8.82
N PRO A 79 -22.01 11.46 -9.68
CA PRO A 79 -21.72 10.16 -10.27
C PRO A 79 -21.54 9.04 -9.23
N ASP A 80 -22.03 7.83 -9.54
CA ASP A 80 -21.86 6.65 -8.70
C ASP A 80 -20.41 6.15 -8.79
N VAL A 81 -19.73 6.18 -7.64
CA VAL A 81 -18.31 5.80 -7.50
C VAL A 81 -18.13 4.80 -6.34
N ARG A 82 -17.34 3.75 -6.61
CA ARG A 82 -17.21 2.57 -5.75
C ARG A 82 -15.76 2.05 -5.70
N LEU A 83 -15.49 1.19 -4.74
CA LEU A 83 -14.39 0.22 -4.79
C LEU A 83 -14.92 -1.09 -5.37
N SER A 84 -14.04 -1.88 -5.99
CA SER A 84 -14.32 -3.21 -6.52
C SER A 84 -13.12 -4.12 -6.24
N GLY A 85 -13.37 -5.38 -5.85
CA GLY A 85 -12.34 -6.39 -5.64
C GLY A 85 -12.27 -7.40 -6.78
N ASP A 86 -12.67 -6.99 -7.99
CA ASP A 86 -12.73 -7.86 -9.16
C ASP A 86 -12.68 -7.04 -10.44
N ALA A 87 -11.51 -6.97 -11.07
CA ALA A 87 -11.35 -6.33 -12.37
C ALA A 87 -11.86 -7.21 -13.54
N GLY A 88 -12.31 -8.43 -13.26
CA GLY A 88 -12.80 -9.41 -14.24
C GLY A 88 -11.68 -10.09 -15.02
N ARG A 89 -11.71 -11.44 -15.12
CA ARG A 89 -10.64 -12.31 -15.66
C ARG A 89 -10.40 -12.18 -17.17
N PHE A 90 -10.01 -10.99 -17.60
CA PHE A 90 -9.61 -10.63 -18.95
C PHE A 90 -8.52 -9.55 -18.88
N LEU A 91 -8.25 -8.86 -19.99
CA LEU A 91 -7.17 -7.89 -20.14
C LEU A 91 -7.11 -6.79 -19.04
N CYS A 92 -8.25 -6.41 -18.45
CA CYS A 92 -8.27 -5.40 -17.38
C CYS A 92 -7.63 -5.90 -16.08
N ASP A 93 -8.05 -7.06 -15.56
CA ASP A 93 -7.41 -7.69 -14.40
C ASP A 93 -5.98 -8.15 -14.74
N PHE A 94 -5.70 -8.58 -15.98
CA PHE A 94 -4.35 -8.95 -16.45
C PHE A 94 -3.35 -7.80 -16.36
N ILE A 95 -3.68 -6.62 -16.93
CA ILE A 95 -2.81 -5.44 -16.89
C ILE A 95 -2.65 -4.95 -15.44
N PHE A 96 -3.72 -5.03 -14.65
CA PHE A 96 -3.67 -4.62 -13.24
C PHE A 96 -2.79 -5.56 -12.40
N TYR A 97 -2.91 -6.87 -12.60
CA TYR A 97 -2.06 -7.87 -11.96
C TYR A 97 -0.60 -7.72 -12.40
N GLU A 98 -0.30 -7.55 -13.70
CA GLU A 98 1.07 -7.31 -14.17
C GLU A 98 1.69 -6.10 -13.45
N SER A 99 0.95 -4.99 -13.42
CA SER A 99 1.39 -3.74 -12.77
C SER A 99 1.68 -3.92 -11.27
N LEU A 100 0.81 -4.64 -10.56
CA LEU A 100 1.01 -5.00 -9.15
C LEU A 100 2.18 -5.98 -8.97
N SER A 101 2.36 -6.95 -9.88
CA SER A 101 3.39 -7.97 -9.78
C SER A 101 4.80 -7.39 -9.97
N LEU A 102 4.96 -6.44 -10.89
CA LEU A 102 6.20 -5.68 -11.07
C LEU A 102 6.53 -4.93 -9.78
N ARG A 103 5.56 -4.23 -9.20
CA ARG A 103 5.80 -3.48 -7.96
C ARG A 103 6.09 -4.36 -6.74
N TRP A 104 5.44 -5.52 -6.65
CA TRP A 104 5.71 -6.52 -5.63
C TRP A 104 7.14 -7.10 -5.73
N LYS A 105 7.70 -7.25 -6.94
CA LYS A 105 9.10 -7.65 -7.14
C LYS A 105 10.09 -6.56 -6.70
N GLU A 106 9.87 -5.31 -7.12
CA GLU A 106 10.72 -4.17 -6.76
C GLU A 106 10.91 -4.03 -5.23
N ASP A 107 9.83 -4.23 -4.47
CA ASP A 107 9.90 -4.13 -3.00
C ASP A 107 10.67 -5.31 -2.39
N ARG A 108 10.56 -6.52 -2.93
CA ARG A 108 11.34 -7.68 -2.50
C ARG A 108 12.83 -7.52 -2.77
N GLU A 109 13.19 -7.11 -3.98
CA GLU A 109 14.58 -6.81 -4.35
C GLU A 109 15.16 -5.72 -3.44
N GLY A 110 14.35 -4.69 -3.14
CA GLY A 110 14.70 -3.65 -2.17
C GLY A 110 14.91 -4.18 -0.75
N GLN A 111 14.11 -5.15 -0.27
CA GLN A 111 14.29 -5.81 1.02
C GLN A 111 15.54 -6.69 1.05
N GLU A 112 15.77 -7.49 0.01
CA GLU A 112 16.94 -8.37 -0.10
C GLU A 112 18.24 -7.54 -0.07
N LEU A 113 18.33 -6.45 -0.84
CA LEU A 113 19.45 -5.50 -0.80
C LEU A 113 19.63 -4.82 0.57
N GLN A 114 18.54 -4.53 1.29
CA GLN A 114 18.59 -3.98 2.65
C GLN A 114 19.06 -5.02 3.69
N SER A 115 18.79 -6.31 3.47
CA SER A 115 19.22 -7.41 4.35
C SER A 115 20.71 -7.79 4.17
N GLN A 116 21.25 -7.62 2.96
CA GLN A 116 22.65 -7.89 2.62
C GLN A 116 23.56 -6.69 2.97
N GLY A 117 23.50 -6.25 4.23
CA GLY A 117 24.33 -5.17 4.75
C GLY A 117 25.83 -5.41 4.54
N PRO A 118 26.66 -4.35 4.53
CA PRO A 118 28.02 -4.42 4.01
C PRO A 118 28.85 -5.51 4.70
N LEU A 119 29.38 -6.42 3.88
CA LEU A 119 30.46 -7.31 4.27
C LEU A 119 31.55 -6.46 4.90
N HIS A 120 31.90 -6.78 6.13
CA HIS A 120 32.94 -6.08 6.87
C HIS A 120 34.26 -6.37 6.16
N ASP A 121 34.86 -5.36 5.54
CA ASP A 121 36.26 -5.43 5.14
C ASP A 121 37.09 -5.64 6.41
N GLU A 122 37.60 -6.86 6.61
CA GLU A 122 38.63 -7.13 7.60
C GLU A 122 39.89 -6.37 7.18
N VAL A 123 40.00 -5.11 7.62
CA VAL A 123 41.25 -4.35 7.57
C VAL A 123 42.22 -5.03 8.54
N GLN A 124 42.92 -6.03 8.02
CA GLN A 124 43.88 -6.83 8.76
C GLN A 124 45.06 -5.92 9.13
N GLN A 125 45.06 -5.44 10.38
CA GLN A 125 46.11 -4.55 10.88
C GLN A 125 47.47 -5.26 10.85
N PRO A 126 48.51 -4.67 10.26
CA PRO A 126 49.84 -5.25 10.30
C PRO A 126 50.41 -5.19 11.71
N LEU A 127 50.80 -6.34 12.25
CA LEU A 127 51.40 -6.49 13.57
C LEU A 127 52.74 -5.74 13.64
N LEU A 128 52.86 -4.75 14.53
CA LEU A 128 54.14 -4.14 14.88
C LEU A 128 54.72 -4.79 16.15
N PRO A 129 56.03 -5.08 16.19
CA PRO A 129 56.66 -5.71 17.36
C PRO A 129 56.84 -4.72 18.52
N SER A 130 56.68 -5.22 19.74
CA SER A 130 56.70 -4.45 20.98
C SER A 130 58.11 -4.11 21.48
N LEU A 131 58.25 -2.94 22.10
CA LEU A 131 59.45 -2.49 22.84
C LEU A 131 59.10 -2.18 24.31
N PRO A 132 60.05 -2.30 25.25
CA PRO A 132 59.73 -2.49 26.68
C PRO A 132 59.45 -1.21 27.47
N LEU A 133 58.65 -1.36 28.54
CA LEU A 133 58.26 -0.31 29.50
C LEU A 133 59.45 0.26 30.29
N THR A 134 59.38 1.56 30.61
CA THR A 134 59.91 2.08 31.90
C THR A 134 58.96 3.06 32.60
N ARG A 135 58.45 2.62 33.76
CA ARG A 135 58.30 3.40 35.03
C ARG A 135 57.27 4.57 35.13
N SER A 136 56.15 4.25 35.78
CA SER A 136 55.19 5.14 36.50
C SER A 136 55.79 5.71 37.82
N PRO A 137 55.07 6.45 38.72
CA PRO A 137 53.65 6.88 38.77
C PRO A 137 53.49 8.43 38.68
N ALA A 138 52.36 9.12 38.95
CA ALA A 138 51.05 8.81 39.55
C ALA A 138 49.95 9.75 38.92
N LEU A 139 48.68 9.91 39.35
CA LEU A 139 47.87 9.41 40.48
C LEU A 139 46.36 9.39 40.08
N GLU A 140 45.47 9.18 41.07
CA GLU A 140 44.00 9.40 41.15
C GLU A 140 43.49 10.75 40.58
N SER A 141 42.23 10.92 40.16
CA SER A 141 41.04 10.04 40.03
C SER A 141 40.01 10.71 39.10
N LEU A 142 39.00 9.96 38.60
CA LEU A 142 37.58 10.34 38.40
C LEU A 142 36.90 9.34 37.44
N THR A 143 35.88 8.63 37.95
CA THR A 143 34.85 7.91 37.17
C THR A 143 33.58 8.81 37.11
N PRO A 144 32.45 8.47 36.43
CA PRO A 144 32.04 7.22 35.74
C PRO A 144 31.38 7.53 34.35
N PRO A 145 30.39 6.76 33.82
CA PRO A 145 30.11 5.32 33.86
C PRO A 145 30.10 4.64 32.47
N SER A 146 30.24 3.31 32.44
CA SER A 146 29.92 2.48 31.26
C SER A 146 28.41 2.34 31.06
N SER A 147 27.90 2.43 29.81
CA SER A 147 26.80 1.59 29.27
C SER A 147 26.29 2.04 27.89
N GLU A 148 27.09 1.91 26.82
CA GLU A 148 26.55 1.98 25.45
C GLU A 148 25.80 0.70 25.06
N ILE A 149 24.53 0.66 25.48
CA ILE A 149 23.35 0.22 24.74
C ILE A 149 23.64 -0.58 23.45
N SER A 150 23.96 -1.87 23.59
CA SER A 150 23.78 -2.86 22.51
C SER A 150 22.31 -3.26 22.44
N ARG A 151 21.44 -2.36 21.94
CA ARG A 151 20.01 -2.63 21.79
C ARG A 151 19.77 -3.45 20.52
N VAL A 152 19.85 -4.78 20.67
CA VAL A 152 19.38 -5.74 19.67
C VAL A 152 17.95 -5.37 19.29
N ARG A 153 17.76 -4.88 18.05
CA ARG A 153 16.45 -4.52 17.52
C ARG A 153 15.80 -5.77 16.92
N SER A 154 14.93 -6.41 17.69
CA SER A 154 14.02 -7.44 17.17
C SER A 154 13.23 -6.89 15.99
N HIS A 155 13.54 -7.36 14.77
CA HIS A 155 12.75 -7.11 13.57
C HIS A 155 11.50 -8.00 13.61
N ALA A 156 10.41 -7.43 14.13
CA ALA A 156 9.06 -7.91 13.96
C ALA A 156 8.13 -6.69 13.99
N ASP A 157 7.09 -6.72 13.16
CA ASP A 157 5.97 -5.78 13.16
C ASP A 157 6.30 -4.33 12.70
N ASP A 158 7.15 -4.18 11.67
CA ASP A 158 7.15 -2.97 10.82
C ASP A 158 6.20 -3.16 9.63
N ASP A 159 5.42 -2.12 9.34
CA ASP A 159 4.25 -2.09 8.45
C ASP A 159 4.62 -2.29 6.95
N ASP A 160 4.73 -3.56 6.54
CA ASP A 160 5.27 -4.02 5.25
C ASP A 160 4.48 -3.52 4.01
N ASN A 161 3.22 -3.12 4.19
CA ASN A 161 2.39 -2.55 3.12
C ASN A 161 2.75 -1.09 2.77
N SER A 162 3.59 -0.43 3.57
CA SER A 162 3.94 0.99 3.37
C SER A 162 4.85 1.28 2.17
N LYS A 163 5.48 0.25 1.58
CA LYS A 163 6.35 0.38 0.39
C LYS A 163 5.67 -0.01 -0.92
N LEU A 164 4.59 -0.81 -0.89
CA LEU A 164 3.85 -1.20 -2.09
C LEU A 164 3.36 0.06 -2.83
N GLY A 165 3.94 0.23 -4.01
CA GLY A 165 3.76 1.43 -4.83
C GLY A 165 2.35 1.49 -5.36
N LYS A 166 1.85 2.72 -5.54
CA LYS A 166 0.42 2.97 -5.69
C LYS A 166 -0.06 2.75 -7.11
N VAL A 167 -0.09 1.49 -7.53
CA VAL A 167 -0.87 1.04 -8.68
C VAL A 167 -2.35 1.26 -8.36
N ALA A 168 -3.09 1.85 -9.30
CA ALA A 168 -4.53 2.00 -9.22
C ALA A 168 -5.13 1.75 -10.60
N PHE A 169 -6.23 1.00 -10.65
CA PHE A 169 -6.96 0.73 -11.89
C PHE A 169 -8.38 1.27 -11.79
N LEU A 170 -8.81 2.06 -12.77
CA LEU A 170 -10.13 2.69 -12.80
C LEU A 170 -10.99 2.07 -13.90
N HIS A 171 -11.99 1.30 -13.51
CA HIS A 171 -13.08 0.92 -14.40
C HIS A 171 -14.06 2.07 -14.58
N VAL A 172 -14.24 2.47 -15.85
CA VAL A 172 -15.25 3.44 -16.30
C VAL A 172 -16.41 2.73 -17.02
N PRO A 173 -17.64 3.28 -16.97
CA PRO A 173 -18.77 2.84 -17.80
C PRO A 173 -18.48 2.87 -19.30
N GLY A 174 -19.29 2.16 -20.09
CA GLY A 174 -19.16 2.09 -21.56
C GLY A 174 -19.82 3.22 -22.36
N ASP A 175 -20.43 4.21 -21.69
CA ASP A 175 -21.06 5.37 -22.36
C ASP A 175 -19.98 6.23 -23.06
N THR A 176 -20.22 6.60 -24.33
CA THR A 176 -19.23 7.31 -25.19
C THR A 176 -19.74 8.64 -25.77
N ASP A 177 -20.91 9.12 -25.36
CA ASP A 177 -21.39 10.44 -25.75
C ASP A 177 -20.56 11.58 -25.09
N ALA A 178 -20.65 12.79 -25.64
CA ALA A 178 -19.84 13.92 -25.19
C ALA A 178 -20.05 14.27 -23.70
N LEU A 179 -21.27 14.13 -23.18
CA LEU A 179 -21.57 14.41 -21.76
C LEU A 179 -21.05 13.28 -20.86
N ALA A 180 -21.11 12.03 -21.31
CA ALA A 180 -20.49 10.90 -20.62
C ALA A 180 -18.96 10.99 -20.58
N ILE A 181 -18.32 11.45 -21.66
CA ILE A 181 -16.87 11.71 -21.72
C ILE A 181 -16.50 12.83 -20.76
N GLU A 182 -17.18 13.98 -20.81
CA GLU A 182 -16.92 15.11 -19.91
C GLU A 182 -17.10 14.72 -18.43
N ARG A 183 -18.17 13.98 -18.12
CA ARG A 183 -18.42 13.38 -16.81
C ARG A 183 -17.28 12.43 -16.41
N GLY A 184 -16.84 11.57 -17.33
CA GLY A 184 -15.75 10.61 -17.10
C GLY A 184 -14.41 11.29 -16.80
N VAL A 185 -14.07 12.37 -17.52
CA VAL A 185 -12.89 13.20 -17.24
C VAL A 185 -12.97 13.79 -15.84
N ARG A 186 -14.10 14.41 -15.47
CA ARG A 186 -14.28 15.01 -14.13
C ARG A 186 -14.23 13.98 -13.01
N VAL A 187 -14.81 12.80 -13.21
CA VAL A 187 -14.75 11.68 -12.25
C VAL A 187 -13.32 11.14 -12.08
N THR A 188 -12.58 11.03 -13.19
CA THR A 188 -11.19 10.54 -13.18
C THR A 188 -10.24 11.53 -12.49
N ILE A 189 -10.37 12.83 -12.76
CA ILE A 189 -9.59 13.89 -12.08
C ILE A 189 -9.82 13.84 -10.57
N ALA A 190 -11.07 13.69 -10.12
CA ALA A 190 -11.39 13.58 -8.70
C ALA A 190 -10.84 12.28 -8.07
N ALA A 191 -10.75 11.18 -8.82
CA ALA A 191 -10.12 9.94 -8.34
C ALA A 191 -8.61 10.11 -8.15
N ILE A 192 -7.92 10.71 -9.12
CA ILE A 192 -6.48 11.00 -9.05
C ILE A 192 -6.18 11.94 -7.87
N ARG A 193 -6.96 13.02 -7.72
CA ARG A 193 -6.82 13.95 -6.58
C ARG A 193 -7.04 13.24 -5.23
N ALA A 194 -8.01 12.35 -5.13
CA ALA A 194 -8.24 11.55 -3.93
C ALA A 194 -7.05 10.64 -3.60
N LEU A 195 -6.52 9.90 -4.58
CA LEU A 195 -5.34 9.03 -4.45
C LEU A 195 -4.09 9.83 -4.01
N VAL A 196 -3.77 10.92 -4.71
CA VAL A 196 -2.61 11.77 -4.39
C VAL A 196 -2.78 12.40 -3.01
N SER A 197 -3.94 12.99 -2.69
CA SER A 197 -4.17 13.63 -1.40
C SER A 197 -4.12 12.64 -0.24
N SER A 198 -4.58 11.40 -0.44
CA SER A 198 -4.49 10.31 0.54
C SER A 198 -3.03 9.93 0.79
N TRP A 199 -2.24 9.75 -0.28
CA TRP A 199 -0.81 9.49 -0.18
C TRP A 199 -0.04 10.63 0.50
N GLU A 200 -0.23 11.88 0.09
CA GLU A 200 0.46 13.02 0.72
C GLU A 200 0.13 13.14 2.20
N GLU A 201 -1.12 12.89 2.61
CA GLU A 201 -1.51 12.93 4.01
C GLU A 201 -0.83 11.81 4.81
N GLY A 202 -0.79 10.58 4.26
CA GLY A 202 -0.03 9.47 4.84
C GLY A 202 1.46 9.77 4.94
N TYR A 203 2.06 10.35 3.89
CA TYR A 203 3.46 10.76 3.85
C TYR A 203 3.77 11.88 4.85
N ARG A 204 2.90 12.88 4.97
CA ARG A 204 3.03 13.97 5.95
C ARG A 204 2.85 13.49 7.39
N ARG A 205 1.97 12.51 7.65
CA ARG A 205 1.78 11.89 8.98
C ARG A 205 2.89 10.91 9.36
N GLY A 206 3.42 10.15 8.40
CA GLY A 206 4.61 9.32 8.59
C GLY A 206 5.91 10.13 8.69
N GLY A 207 5.83 11.44 8.43
CA GLY A 207 6.97 12.34 8.31
C GLY A 207 7.85 12.02 7.09
N GLY A 208 8.71 12.97 6.71
CA GLY A 208 9.86 12.68 5.85
C GLY A 208 10.95 11.84 6.54
N GLY A 209 10.57 10.98 7.50
CA GLY A 209 11.48 10.30 8.41
C GLY A 209 10.77 9.42 9.45
N LYS A 210 10.68 8.13 9.12
CA LYS A 210 10.27 6.97 9.95
C LYS A 210 8.82 6.96 10.46
N PRO A 211 8.06 5.87 10.22
CA PRO A 211 6.66 5.79 10.59
C PRO A 211 6.46 5.90 12.10
N VAL A 212 5.49 6.73 12.50
CA VAL A 212 5.05 6.88 13.89
C VAL A 212 4.22 5.66 14.28
N ARG A 213 4.67 4.89 15.29
CA ARG A 213 3.89 3.79 15.87
C ARG A 213 2.55 4.31 16.41
N LEU A 214 1.46 3.78 15.87
CA LEU A 214 0.18 3.79 16.58
C LEU A 214 0.23 2.76 17.73
N PRO A 215 -0.41 3.02 18.88
CA PRO A 215 -0.46 2.06 19.97
C PRO A 215 -1.31 0.84 19.59
N SER A 216 -0.75 -0.35 19.74
CA SER A 216 -1.42 -1.63 19.50
C SER A 216 -2.51 -1.90 20.56
N PRO A 217 -3.67 -2.47 20.17
CA PRO A 217 -4.76 -2.76 21.10
C PRO A 217 -4.51 -4.06 21.86
N SER A 218 -3.61 -4.03 22.85
CA SER A 218 -3.29 -5.18 23.70
C SER A 218 -2.84 -4.80 25.12
N ASP A 219 -3.66 -4.02 25.82
CA ASP A 219 -3.68 -4.02 27.29
C ASP A 219 -5.12 -4.31 27.73
N GLY A 220 -5.32 -5.44 28.41
CA GLY A 220 -6.64 -5.90 28.80
C GLY A 220 -7.10 -5.25 30.12
N ASP A 221 -8.24 -4.56 30.11
CA ASP A 221 -8.96 -4.23 31.34
C ASP A 221 -10.09 -5.25 31.59
N THR A 222 -9.81 -6.24 32.43
CA THR A 222 -10.82 -7.14 32.97
C THR A 222 -11.58 -6.50 34.12
N ARG A 223 -12.57 -5.63 33.85
CA ARG A 223 -13.55 -5.27 34.89
C ARG A 223 -14.97 -4.94 34.44
N SER A 224 -15.89 -5.46 35.26
CA SER A 224 -17.31 -5.07 35.41
C SER A 224 -18.37 -5.81 34.58
N ARG A 225 -18.62 -7.06 34.97
CA ARG A 225 -19.99 -7.63 34.90
C ARG A 225 -20.91 -6.85 35.85
N ARG A 226 -21.91 -6.12 35.34
CA ARG A 226 -23.20 -5.91 36.03
C ARG A 226 -24.31 -5.52 35.06
N GLY A 227 -25.19 -6.49 34.80
CA GLY A 227 -26.61 -6.39 34.42
C GLY A 227 -27.09 -5.33 33.43
N MET A 228 -27.75 -5.79 32.37
CA MET A 228 -29.19 -5.51 32.27
C MET A 228 -29.95 -6.63 31.57
N VAL A 229 -31.17 -6.83 32.07
CA VAL A 229 -32.21 -7.77 31.65
C VAL A 229 -32.47 -7.75 30.14
N GLY A 230 -32.80 -8.92 29.59
CA GLY A 230 -33.24 -9.07 28.21
C GLY A 230 -34.69 -8.65 28.00
N VAL A 231 -35.06 -8.48 26.72
CA VAL A 231 -36.44 -8.40 26.25
C VAL A 231 -36.54 -9.31 25.03
N GLU A 232 -37.45 -10.28 25.07
CA GLU A 232 -37.76 -11.15 23.94
C GLU A 232 -38.47 -10.37 22.83
N PHE A 233 -38.24 -10.77 21.58
CA PHE A 233 -39.20 -10.55 20.50
C PHE A 233 -39.48 -11.89 19.83
N MET A 234 -40.73 -12.36 19.98
CA MET A 234 -41.26 -13.49 19.23
C MET A 234 -41.79 -13.01 17.88
N SER A 235 -41.58 -13.83 16.85
CA SER A 235 -42.33 -13.95 15.57
C SER A 235 -42.66 -12.67 14.80
#